data_AF-Q3T2L5-F1
#
_entry.id   AF-Q3T2L5-F1
#
_cell.length_a   1.000
_cell.length_b   1.000
_cell.length_c   1.000
_cell.angle_alpha   90.00
_cell.angle_beta   90.00
_cell.angle_gamma   90.00
#
_symmetry.space_group_name_H-M   'P 1'
#
loop_
_entity.id
_entity.type
_entity.pdbx_description
1 polymer ?
#
loop_
_entity_poly.entity_id
_entity_poly.type
_entity_poly.pdbx_seq_one_letter_code
_entity_poly.pdbx_strand_id
1 'polypeptide(L)'
;YFVKYGLNHVTSLVESKKAKLVVIAHDVDPIELVVWLPSLCKKVGVPYCIVKSKSRLGQVVHKKTSAVLAITNVRKEDQPALATLTKAIQENYNDRYDDLRRQWGGLQLGRKSVHKQKAKAKAAAANQ
;
A
#
# COMPACT_ATOMS: atom_id res chain seq x y z
N TYR A 1 -21.50 11.21 4.64
CA TYR A 1 -20.29 10.93 3.86
C TYR A 1 -19.91 9.50 4.10
N PHE A 2 -19.73 8.70 3.07
CA PHE A 2 -19.45 7.26 3.19
C PHE A 2 -18.18 6.92 2.43
N VAL A 3 -17.33 6.10 3.06
CA VAL A 3 -16.17 5.51 2.40
C VAL A 3 -16.68 4.57 1.31
N LYS A 4 -16.16 4.74 0.10
CA LYS A 4 -16.51 3.88 -1.03
C LYS A 4 -15.66 2.61 -0.97
N TYR A 5 -16.25 1.48 -1.31
CA TYR A 5 -15.59 0.18 -1.28
C TYR A 5 -15.98 -0.65 -2.50
N GLY A 6 -15.22 -1.71 -2.73
CA GLY A 6 -15.38 -2.62 -3.86
C GLY A 6 -14.50 -2.21 -5.03
N LEU A 7 -13.80 -3.20 -5.60
CA LEU A 7 -12.77 -2.97 -6.60
C LEU A 7 -13.31 -2.17 -7.80
N ASN A 8 -14.34 -2.69 -8.49
CA ASN A 8 -14.90 -2.06 -9.69
C ASN A 8 -15.34 -0.61 -9.45
N HIS A 9 -16.02 -0.36 -8.33
CA HIS A 9 -16.49 0.97 -8.00
C HIS A 9 -15.34 1.92 -7.68
N VAL A 10 -14.33 1.47 -6.93
CA VAL A 10 -13.14 2.28 -6.64
C VAL A 10 -12.38 2.59 -7.94
N THR A 11 -12.22 1.62 -8.84
CA THR A 11 -11.56 1.83 -10.14
C THR A 11 -12.23 2.95 -10.94
N SER A 12 -13.56 2.91 -11.10
CA SER A 12 -14.28 3.96 -11.82
C SER A 12 -14.15 5.33 -11.16
N LEU A 13 -14.04 5.39 -9.83
CA LEU A 13 -13.82 6.64 -9.09
C LEU A 13 -12.40 7.18 -9.26
N VAL A 14 -11.40 6.30 -9.37
CA VAL A 14 -10.02 6.68 -9.65
C VAL A 14 -9.92 7.22 -11.08
N GLU A 15 -10.44 6.49 -12.07
CA GLU A 15 -10.42 6.90 -13.49
C GLU A 15 -11.13 8.23 -13.71
N SER A 16 -12.26 8.45 -13.04
CA SER A 16 -13.00 9.73 -13.09
C SER A 16 -12.41 10.84 -12.23
N LYS A 17 -11.25 10.62 -11.57
CA LYS A 17 -10.59 11.57 -10.66
C LYS A 17 -11.46 12.08 -9.51
N LYS A 18 -12.46 11.30 -9.10
CA LYS A 18 -13.35 11.62 -7.98
C LYS A 18 -12.82 11.12 -6.63
N ALA A 19 -11.87 10.19 -6.64
CA ALA A 19 -11.19 9.71 -5.45
C ALA A 19 -10.10 10.70 -5.00
N LYS A 20 -10.11 11.06 -3.71
CA LYS A 20 -9.06 11.87 -3.07
C LYS A 20 -7.95 11.03 -2.46
N LEU A 21 -8.30 9.83 -1.97
CA LEU A 21 -7.36 8.86 -1.40
C LEU A 21 -7.86 7.45 -1.67
N VAL A 22 -6.93 6.55 -2.04
CA VAL A 22 -7.18 5.12 -2.22
C VAL A 22 -6.38 4.31 -1.20
N VAL A 23 -7.03 3.34 -0.55
CA VAL A 23 -6.41 2.45 0.44
C VAL A 23 -6.51 1.02 -0.06
N ILE A 24 -5.38 0.35 -0.19
CA ILE A 24 -5.25 -1.01 -0.74
C ILE A 24 -4.82 -1.96 0.36
N ALA A 25 -5.45 -3.13 0.49
CA ALA A 25 -5.01 -4.15 1.44
C ALA A 25 -3.79 -4.92 0.89
N HIS A 26 -2.87 -5.32 1.78
CA HIS A 26 -1.67 -6.09 1.39
C HIS A 26 -1.88 -7.60 1.22
N ASP A 27 -2.96 -8.14 1.78
CA ASP A 27 -3.27 -9.58 1.96
C ASP A 27 -4.50 -10.00 1.13
N VAL A 28 -4.66 -9.34 -0.02
CA VAL A 28 -5.66 -9.73 -1.01
C VAL A 28 -5.21 -11.01 -1.68
N ASP A 29 -6.13 -11.95 -1.75
CA ASP A 29 -5.96 -13.24 -2.38
C ASP A 29 -7.22 -13.49 -3.20
N PRO A 30 -7.14 -13.59 -4.54
CA PRO A 30 -5.93 -13.53 -5.39
C PRO A 30 -5.36 -12.09 -5.56
N ILE A 31 -4.03 -11.96 -5.66
CA ILE A 31 -3.32 -10.66 -5.68
C ILE A 31 -3.53 -9.88 -6.99
N GLU A 32 -3.84 -10.58 -8.07
CA GLU A 32 -4.12 -10.06 -9.41
C GLU A 32 -5.24 -9.02 -9.40
N LEU A 33 -6.14 -9.09 -8.42
CA LEU A 33 -7.22 -8.13 -8.24
C LEU A 33 -6.71 -6.71 -7.95
N VAL A 34 -5.56 -6.56 -7.27
CA VAL A 34 -5.06 -5.25 -6.82
C VAL A 34 -3.65 -4.93 -7.33
N VAL A 35 -2.95 -5.86 -7.97
CA VAL A 35 -1.56 -5.67 -8.42
C VAL A 35 -1.38 -4.47 -9.36
N TRP A 36 -2.37 -4.20 -10.22
CA TRP A 36 -2.33 -3.12 -11.20
C TRP A 36 -2.78 -1.76 -10.64
N LEU A 37 -3.44 -1.75 -9.48
CA LEU A 37 -4.11 -0.58 -8.93
C LEU A 37 -3.15 0.55 -8.50
N PRO A 38 -1.98 0.28 -7.87
CA PRO A 38 -0.98 1.31 -7.59
C PRO A 38 -0.53 2.06 -8.85
N SER A 39 -0.32 1.33 -9.95
CA SER A 39 0.08 1.89 -11.24
C SER A 39 -1.02 2.77 -11.83
N LEU A 40 -2.29 2.37 -11.71
CA LEU A 40 -3.43 3.19 -12.13
C LEU A 40 -3.49 4.49 -11.31
N CYS A 41 -3.37 4.40 -9.98
CA CYS A 41 -3.43 5.56 -9.09
C CYS A 41 -2.30 6.56 -9.40
N LYS A 42 -1.07 6.09 -9.66
CA LYS A 42 0.05 6.94 -10.07
C LYS A 42 -0.20 7.61 -11.42
N LYS A 43 -0.68 6.88 -12.43
CA LYS A 43 -0.98 7.43 -13.76
C LYS A 43 -2.03 8.54 -13.72
N VAL A 44 -3.05 8.36 -12.89
CA VAL A 44 -4.16 9.32 -12.77
C VAL A 44 -3.87 10.44 -11.77
N GLY A 45 -2.82 10.31 -10.96
CA GLY A 45 -2.40 11.29 -9.96
C GLY A 45 -3.19 11.23 -8.65
N VAL A 46 -3.79 10.08 -8.34
CA VAL A 46 -4.53 9.87 -7.08
C VAL A 46 -3.58 9.28 -6.04
N PRO A 47 -3.49 9.87 -4.83
CA PRO A 47 -2.70 9.32 -3.74
C PRO A 47 -3.21 7.96 -3.29
N TYR A 48 -2.30 7.00 -3.12
CA TYR A 48 -2.63 5.65 -2.65
C TYR A 48 -1.73 5.20 -1.51
N CYS A 49 -2.26 4.34 -0.64
CA CYS A 49 -1.47 3.67 0.38
C CYS A 49 -1.77 2.17 0.45
N ILE A 50 -0.79 1.40 0.90
CA ILE A 50 -0.93 -0.04 1.14
C ILE A 50 -0.97 -0.28 2.64
N VAL A 51 -2.04 -0.90 3.10
CA VAL A 51 -2.34 -1.07 4.52
C VAL A 51 -2.41 -2.55 4.88
N LYS A 52 -1.98 -2.86 6.11
CA LYS A 52 -2.09 -4.21 6.66
C LYS A 52 -3.55 -4.59 6.91
N SER A 53 -3.89 -5.79 6.45
CA SER A 53 -5.15 -6.52 6.63
C SER A 53 -6.37 -6.01 5.87
N LYS A 54 -6.93 -6.86 4.99
CA LYS A 54 -8.23 -6.67 4.33
C LYS A 54 -9.40 -6.75 5.29
N SER A 55 -9.25 -7.48 6.40
CA SER A 55 -10.26 -7.58 7.46
C SER A 55 -10.45 -6.25 8.17
N ARG A 56 -9.34 -5.54 8.45
CA ARG A 56 -9.40 -4.20 9.07
C ARG A 56 -10.08 -3.18 8.17
N LEU A 57 -9.82 -3.23 6.85
CA LEU A 57 -10.55 -2.39 5.88
C LEU A 57 -12.03 -2.77 5.81
N GLY A 58 -12.36 -4.05 5.92
CA GLY A 58 -13.74 -4.53 6.00
C GLY A 58 -14.51 -3.92 7.18
N GLN A 59 -13.89 -3.89 8.37
CA GLN A 59 -14.50 -3.31 9.58
C GLN A 59 -14.91 -1.85 9.41
N VAL A 60 -14.11 -1.04 8.71
CA VAL A 60 -14.41 0.38 8.43
C VAL A 60 -15.70 0.54 7.62
N VAL A 61 -16.03 -0.42 6.76
CA VAL A 61 -17.23 -0.40 5.92
C VAL A 61 -18.30 -1.41 6.37
N HIS A 62 -18.19 -1.92 7.59
CA HIS A 62 -19.09 -2.91 8.17
C HIS A 62 -19.25 -4.18 7.30
N LYS A 63 -18.14 -4.65 6.72
CA LYS A 63 -18.04 -5.93 6.00
C LYS A 63 -17.00 -6.83 6.66
N LYS A 64 -17.06 -8.13 6.37
CA LYS A 64 -16.06 -9.09 6.86
C LYS A 64 -14.66 -8.77 6.32
N THR A 65 -14.58 -8.41 5.04
CA THR A 65 -13.33 -8.06 4.36
C THR A 65 -13.60 -6.99 3.30
N SER A 66 -12.58 -6.18 2.99
CA SER A 66 -12.56 -5.29 1.83
C SER A 66 -11.14 -5.22 1.28
N ALA A 67 -10.99 -5.41 -0.04
CA ALA A 67 -9.69 -5.34 -0.70
C ALA A 67 -9.21 -3.89 -0.88
N VAL A 68 -10.13 -2.97 -1.16
CA VAL A 68 -9.83 -1.58 -1.51
C VAL A 68 -10.91 -0.66 -0.95
N LEU A 69 -10.50 0.50 -0.44
CA LEU A 69 -11.36 1.60 -0.04
C LEU A 69 -10.97 2.88 -0.78
N ALA A 70 -11.94 3.76 -1.00
CA ALA A 70 -11.70 5.10 -1.53
C ALA A 70 -12.46 6.16 -0.72
N ILE A 71 -11.75 7.25 -0.44
CA ILE A 71 -12.33 8.46 0.14
C ILE A 71 -12.56 9.44 -1.01
N THR A 72 -13.81 9.82 -1.23
CA THR A 72 -14.18 10.81 -2.27
C THR A 72 -14.44 12.17 -1.65
N ASN A 73 -15.36 12.24 -0.69
CA ASN A 73 -15.74 13.46 -0.01
C ASN A 73 -15.68 13.27 1.51
N VAL A 74 -15.19 14.31 2.18
CA VAL A 74 -15.16 14.42 3.64
C VAL A 74 -15.90 15.69 4.05
N ARG A 75 -16.32 15.73 5.31
CA ARG A 75 -16.90 16.94 5.92
C ARG A 75 -15.87 18.06 5.91
N LYS A 76 -16.33 19.31 5.94
CA LYS A 76 -15.44 20.48 5.92
C LYS A 76 -14.47 20.47 7.11
N GLU A 77 -14.94 20.04 8.27
CA GLU A 77 -14.15 19.89 9.51
C GLU A 77 -12.95 18.93 9.37
N ASP A 78 -13.09 17.85 8.58
CA ASP A 78 -12.06 16.82 8.42
C ASP A 78 -11.12 17.06 7.23
N GLN A 79 -11.39 18.05 6.38
CA GLN A 79 -10.55 18.40 5.23
C GLN A 79 -9.08 18.65 5.58
N PRO A 80 -8.72 19.42 6.62
CA PRO A 80 -7.32 19.65 6.96
C PRO A 80 -6.61 18.35 7.40
N ALA A 81 -7.29 17.51 8.16
CA ALA A 81 -6.74 16.21 8.59
C ALA A 81 -6.48 15.29 7.37
N LEU A 82 -7.44 15.23 6.43
CA LEU A 82 -7.26 14.46 5.20
C LEU A 82 -6.12 15.02 4.33
N ALA A 83 -5.95 16.34 4.25
CA ALA A 83 -4.90 16.96 3.47
C ALA A 83 -3.50 16.58 4.01
N THR A 84 -3.31 16.65 5.33
CA THR A 84 -2.07 16.23 5.98
C THR A 84 -1.77 14.75 5.72
N LEU A 85 -2.78 13.89 5.87
CA LEU A 85 -2.64 12.45 5.62
C LEU A 85 -2.29 12.16 4.16
N THR A 86 -2.99 12.80 3.23
CA THR A 86 -2.80 12.63 1.78
C THR A 86 -1.39 13.04 1.38
N LYS A 87 -0.88 14.15 1.92
CA LYS A 87 0.48 14.63 1.66
C LYS A 87 1.53 13.60 2.12
N ALA A 88 1.43 13.13 3.37
CA ALA A 88 2.35 12.13 3.90
C ALA A 88 2.32 10.82 3.11
N ILE A 89 1.13 10.40 2.63
CA ILE A 89 0.98 9.20 1.80
C ILE A 89 1.62 9.39 0.42
N GLN A 90 1.39 10.55 -0.19
CA GLN A 90 1.92 10.87 -1.51
C GLN A 90 3.45 10.84 -1.55
N GLU A 91 4.10 11.44 -0.54
CA GLU A 91 5.56 11.41 -0.38
C GLU A 91 6.10 9.97 -0.21
N ASN A 92 5.36 9.09 0.47
CA ASN A 92 5.80 7.73 0.75
C ASN A 92 5.59 6.75 -0.41
N TYR A 93 4.53 6.91 -1.20
CA TYR A 93 4.12 5.93 -2.22
C TYR A 93 4.21 6.51 -3.63
N ASN A 94 3.44 7.55 -3.92
CA ASN A 94 3.32 8.08 -5.28
C ASN A 94 4.64 8.67 -5.78
N ASP A 95 5.35 9.43 -4.95
CA ASP A 95 6.58 10.11 -5.37
C ASP A 95 7.76 9.13 -5.48
N ARG A 96 7.75 8.08 -4.65
CA ARG A 96 8.74 6.99 -4.65
C ARG A 96 8.40 5.83 -5.59
N TYR A 97 7.36 5.96 -6.42
CA TYR A 97 6.84 4.87 -7.23
C TYR A 97 7.91 4.24 -8.16
N ASP A 98 8.73 5.05 -8.80
CA ASP A 98 9.75 4.55 -9.75
C ASP A 98 10.88 3.79 -9.06
N ASP A 99 11.22 4.16 -7.83
CA ASP A 99 12.20 3.43 -7.02
C ASP A 99 11.63 2.10 -6.55
N LEU A 100 10.39 2.13 -6.02
CA LEU A 100 9.68 0.94 -5.56
C LEU A 100 9.46 -0.07 -6.69
N ARG A 101 9.20 0.39 -7.92
CA ARG A 101 9.03 -0.47 -9.10
C ARG A 101 10.32 -1.17 -9.50
N ARG A 102 11.48 -0.53 -9.32
CA ARG A 102 12.80 -1.11 -9.64
C ARG A 102 13.35 -1.98 -8.53
N GLN A 103 12.85 -1.82 -7.30
CA GLN A 103 13.30 -2.61 -6.17
C GLN A 103 12.66 -4.01 -6.19
N TRP A 104 13.51 -5.03 -6.35
CA TRP A 104 13.09 -6.42 -6.23
C TRP A 104 13.06 -6.82 -4.76
N GLY A 105 11.98 -7.50 -4.36
CA GLY A 105 11.84 -8.08 -3.02
C GLY A 105 12.44 -9.48 -2.91
N GLY A 106 12.45 -10.03 -1.69
CA GLY A 106 12.91 -11.39 -1.43
C GLY A 106 14.40 -11.47 -1.08
N LEU A 107 15.05 -12.58 -1.47
CA LEU A 107 16.47 -12.88 -1.23
C LEU A 107 16.91 -12.84 0.25
N GLN A 108 15.97 -12.88 1.19
CA GLN A 108 16.30 -12.98 2.62
C GLN A 108 16.66 -14.41 2.98
N LEU A 109 17.93 -14.62 3.35
CA LEU A 109 18.41 -15.91 3.83
C LEU A 109 17.71 -16.29 5.14
N GLY A 110 17.40 -17.57 5.28
CA GLY A 110 16.85 -18.11 6.54
C GLY A 110 17.83 -17.91 7.70
N ARG A 111 17.29 -17.70 8.90
CA ARG A 111 18.06 -17.39 10.12
C ARG A 111 19.26 -18.31 10.34
N LYS A 112 19.10 -19.62 10.15
CA LYS A 112 20.18 -20.62 10.30
C LYS A 112 21.33 -20.37 9.31
N SER A 113 21.03 -20.07 8.06
CA SER A 113 22.04 -19.79 7.02
C SER A 113 22.80 -18.49 7.33
N VAL A 114 22.07 -17.44 7.74
CA VAL A 114 22.66 -16.16 8.16
C VAL A 114 23.62 -16.35 9.34
N HIS A 115 23.24 -17.12 10.37
CA HIS A 115 24.15 -17.41 11.50
C HIS A 115 25.41 -18.16 11.07
N LYS A 116 25.29 -19.18 10.19
CA LYS A 116 26.44 -19.92 9.68
C LYS A 116 27.39 -19.02 8.89
N GLN A 117 26.87 -18.18 8.00
CA GLN A 117 27.67 -17.22 7.23
C GLN A 117 28.34 -16.19 8.14
N LYS A 118 27.63 -15.66 9.13
CA LYS A 118 28.19 -14.71 10.10
C LYS A 118 29.29 -15.33 10.95
N ALA A 119 29.13 -16.58 11.39
CA ALA A 119 30.16 -17.30 12.12
C ALA A 119 31.40 -17.55 11.26
N LYS A 120 31.22 -17.96 9.99
CA LYS A 120 32.31 -18.15 9.03
C LYS A 120 33.06 -16.83 8.74
N ALA A 121 32.32 -15.74 8.54
CA ALA A 121 32.90 -14.41 8.33
C ALA A 121 33.70 -13.93 9.54
N LYS A 122 33.18 -14.15 10.76
CA LYS A 122 33.89 -13.83 12.01
C LYS A 122 35.17 -14.65 12.17
N ALA A 123 35.13 -15.95 11.88
CA ALA A 123 36.31 -16.81 11.95
C ALA A 123 37.36 -16.42 10.91
N ALA A 124 36.95 -16.06 9.68
CA ALA A 124 37.86 -15.58 8.64
C ALA A 124 38.53 -14.25 9.01
N ALA A 125 37.78 -13.33 9.63
CA ALA A 125 38.30 -12.04 10.08
C ALA A 125 39.23 -12.14 11.31
N ALA A 126 39.10 -13.18 12.13
CA ALA A 126 39.99 -13.43 13.27
C ALA A 126 41.32 -14.11 12.87
N ASN A 127 41.39 -14.64 11.64
CA ASN A 127 42.57 -15.29 11.09
C ASN A 127 43.38 -14.37 10.15
N GLN A 128 42.97 -13.10 10.01
CA GLN A 128 43.71 -12.02 9.35
C GLN A 128 44.35 -11.13 10.42
#